data_AF-A0A0P1IS18-F1
#
_entry.id   AF-A0A0P1IS18-F1
#
_cell.length_a   1.000
_cell.length_b   1.000
_cell.length_c   1.000
_cell.angle_alpha   90.00
_cell.angle_beta   90.00
_cell.angle_gamma   90.00
#
_symmetry.space_group_name_H-M   'P 1'
#
loop_
_entity.id
_entity.type
_entity.pdbx_description
1 polymer ?
#
loop_
_entity_poly.entity_id
_entity_poly.type
_entity_poly.pdbx_seq_one_letter_code
_entity_poly.pdbx_strand_id
1 'polypeptide(L)'
;MRLRFLLAACAAAFLATELAADPVVDLKGKGRKLILHSDVEFDRKERQRVKKFQKEATFYGAIAVDLPSRGKDGVGATWGYNSLEVAQQHALKYCRSKTTQPGANCVLLLSVVPATKSKGSFNETLSRKSLDGFAGMLERMEVRPKEYAAFAASNFYNWGWAIRETKKQAQTDALNICIGGTKKAAARKKEDWARVKIDPKTNKCRVLQTFSPSKLINKKAARRRLSFYSCSARNFSASSAAIQPMPAEVTAWR
;
A
#
# COMPACT_ATOMS: atom_id res chain seq x y z
N MET A 1 -13.80 17.71 -73.61
CA MET A 1 -13.64 16.24 -73.50
C MET A 1 -13.33 15.88 -72.07
N ARG A 2 -14.20 15.04 -71.47
CA ARG A 2 -13.93 13.95 -70.49
C ARG A 2 -13.07 14.24 -69.25
N LEU A 3 -13.30 13.71 -68.06
CA LEU A 3 -14.36 12.95 -67.37
C LEU A 3 -13.74 12.65 -65.98
N ARG A 4 -14.48 12.88 -64.88
CA ARG A 4 -14.57 12.15 -63.57
C ARG A 4 -13.34 11.31 -63.13
N PHE A 5 -12.88 11.34 -61.87
CA PHE A 5 -13.48 10.70 -60.68
C PHE A 5 -12.75 11.22 -59.41
N LEU A 6 -13.44 11.80 -58.43
CA LEU A 6 -13.80 11.18 -57.14
C LEU A 6 -12.69 10.34 -56.50
N LEU A 7 -12.13 10.83 -55.38
CA LEU A 7 -11.82 10.02 -54.19
C LEU A 7 -11.63 10.94 -52.99
N ALA A 8 -12.75 11.19 -52.30
CA ALA A 8 -12.76 11.65 -50.92
C ALA A 8 -12.34 10.48 -50.03
N ALA A 9 -11.11 10.52 -49.51
CA ALA A 9 -10.67 9.61 -48.45
C ALA A 9 -10.76 10.34 -47.12
N CYS A 10 -11.88 10.14 -46.42
CA CYS A 10 -12.04 10.48 -45.01
C CYS A 10 -10.98 9.73 -44.19
N ALA A 11 -9.85 10.38 -43.93
CA ALA A 11 -8.94 10.00 -42.85
C ALA A 11 -9.54 10.48 -41.52
N ALA A 12 -10.64 9.85 -41.09
CA ALA A 12 -11.09 9.92 -39.71
C ALA A 12 -10.10 9.10 -38.88
N ALA A 13 -9.00 9.74 -38.48
CA ALA A 13 -8.14 9.23 -37.44
C ALA A 13 -8.99 9.13 -36.16
N PHE A 14 -9.49 7.93 -35.89
CA PHE A 14 -10.06 7.57 -34.60
C PHE A 14 -8.99 7.82 -33.55
N LEU A 15 -9.06 8.98 -32.89
CA LEU A 15 -8.50 9.23 -31.59
C LEU A 15 -9.24 8.31 -30.62
N ALA A 16 -8.88 7.03 -30.61
CA ALA A 16 -9.17 6.13 -29.51
C ALA A 16 -8.38 6.66 -28.30
N THR A 17 -9.00 7.62 -27.60
CA THR A 17 -8.63 7.92 -26.23
C THR A 17 -8.99 6.67 -25.46
N GLU A 18 -7.99 5.83 -25.22
CA GLU A 18 -8.07 4.81 -24.20
C GLU A 18 -8.48 5.51 -22.90
N LEU A 19 -9.76 5.39 -22.55
CA LEU A 19 -10.23 5.58 -21.19
C LEU A 19 -9.54 4.50 -20.36
N ALA A 20 -8.30 4.75 -19.98
CA ALA A 20 -7.63 4.03 -18.93
C ALA A 20 -8.56 4.13 -17.72
N ALA A 21 -9.25 3.03 -17.43
CA ALA A 21 -10.09 2.93 -16.24
C ALA A 21 -9.19 3.29 -15.05
N ASP A 22 -9.55 4.35 -14.32
CA ASP A 22 -8.83 4.77 -13.13
C ASP A 22 -8.59 3.52 -12.25
N PRO A 23 -7.35 3.27 -11.79
CA PRO A 23 -7.04 2.08 -11.02
C PRO A 23 -7.93 2.04 -9.78
N VAL A 24 -8.93 1.16 -9.79
CA VAL A 24 -9.88 1.01 -8.69
C VAL A 24 -9.10 0.49 -7.48
N VAL A 25 -8.93 1.35 -6.48
CA VAL A 25 -8.30 0.99 -5.22
C VAL A 25 -9.14 -0.09 -4.53
N ASP A 26 -8.57 -1.29 -4.39
CA ASP A 26 -9.20 -2.39 -3.67
C ASP A 26 -9.20 -2.10 -2.15
N LEU A 27 -10.39 -1.78 -1.62
CA LEU A 27 -10.60 -1.39 -0.23
C LEU A 27 -10.81 -2.59 0.73
N LYS A 28 -10.76 -3.84 0.24
CA LYS A 28 -11.28 -5.01 0.99
C LYS A 28 -10.24 -5.83 1.76
N GLY A 29 -8.97 -5.40 1.84
CA GLY A 29 -7.89 -6.16 2.48
C GLY A 29 -8.08 -6.44 3.98
N LYS A 30 -8.87 -7.47 4.32
CA LYS A 30 -8.93 -8.08 5.65
C LYS A 30 -8.11 -9.38 5.65
N GLY A 31 -7.34 -9.61 6.70
CA GLY A 31 -6.46 -10.78 6.84
C GLY A 31 -5.07 -10.58 6.22
N ARG A 32 -4.14 -11.44 6.61
CA ARG A 32 -2.75 -11.40 6.14
C ARG A 32 -2.28 -12.79 5.71
N LYS A 33 -1.41 -12.83 4.70
CA LYS A 33 -0.66 -14.00 4.29
C LYS A 33 0.83 -13.74 4.54
N LEU A 34 1.50 -14.74 5.08
CA LEU A 34 2.95 -14.72 5.25
C LEU A 34 3.58 -15.39 4.03
N ILE A 35 4.64 -14.79 3.51
CA ILE A 35 5.47 -15.34 2.44
C ILE A 35 6.85 -15.59 3.05
N LEU A 36 7.25 -16.84 3.15
CA LEU A 36 8.60 -17.22 3.53
C LEU A 36 9.50 -17.12 2.29
N HIS A 37 10.68 -16.51 2.45
CA HIS A 37 11.64 -16.27 1.38
C HIS A 37 12.94 -17.06 1.57
N SER A 38 13.21 -17.59 2.76
CA SER A 38 14.34 -18.48 3.01
C SER A 38 14.00 -19.53 4.06
N ASP A 39 14.69 -20.68 3.97
CA ASP A 39 14.56 -21.80 4.91
C ASP A 39 15.51 -21.67 6.11
N VAL A 40 15.94 -20.44 6.42
CA VAL A 40 16.86 -20.18 7.53
C VAL A 40 16.13 -20.41 8.84
N GLU A 41 16.56 -21.42 9.60
CA GLU A 41 16.05 -21.67 10.94
C GLU A 41 16.25 -20.45 11.82
N PHE A 42 15.27 -20.08 12.65
CA PHE A 42 15.36 -18.91 13.53
C PHE A 42 15.97 -19.25 14.89
N ASP A 43 16.86 -18.40 15.41
CA ASP A 43 17.28 -18.49 16.80
C ASP A 43 16.15 -18.02 17.76
N ARG A 44 16.35 -18.15 19.08
CA ARG A 44 15.34 -17.73 20.07
C ARG A 44 14.98 -16.24 19.98
N LYS A 45 15.96 -15.35 19.77
CA LYS A 45 15.77 -13.90 19.70
C LYS A 45 15.10 -13.49 18.38
N GLU A 46 15.49 -14.11 17.27
CA GLU A 46 14.90 -13.95 15.95
C GLU A 46 13.44 -14.40 15.96
N ARG A 47 13.11 -15.54 16.57
CA ARG A 47 11.72 -15.98 16.76
C ARG A 47 10.89 -14.94 17.50
N GLN A 48 11.43 -14.31 18.55
CA GLN A 48 10.74 -13.22 19.25
C GLN A 48 10.55 -11.98 18.35
N ARG A 49 11.56 -11.61 17.56
CA ARG A 49 11.47 -10.50 16.59
C ARG A 49 10.46 -10.79 15.48
N VAL A 50 10.43 -12.01 14.95
CA VAL A 50 9.45 -12.48 13.96
C VAL A 50 8.05 -12.46 14.55
N LYS A 51 7.84 -12.95 15.78
CA LYS A 51 6.53 -12.87 16.47
C LYS A 51 6.07 -11.43 16.63
N LYS A 52 6.97 -10.52 17.07
CA LYS A 52 6.65 -9.10 17.18
C LYS A 52 6.33 -8.49 15.82
N PHE A 53 7.17 -8.76 14.82
CA PHE A 53 6.95 -8.30 13.45
C PHE A 53 5.60 -8.77 12.91
N GLN A 54 5.26 -10.05 13.07
CA GLN A 54 3.97 -10.58 12.70
C GLN A 54 2.85 -9.84 13.44
N LYS A 55 2.95 -9.57 14.74
CA LYS A 55 1.93 -8.79 15.46
C LYS A 55 1.71 -7.40 14.87
N GLU A 56 2.78 -6.69 14.52
CA GLU A 56 2.74 -5.31 14.02
C GLU A 56 2.41 -5.19 12.52
N ALA A 57 2.85 -6.15 11.72
CA ALA A 57 2.67 -6.18 10.28
C ALA A 57 1.25 -6.67 9.93
N THR A 58 0.31 -5.73 9.96
CA THR A 58 -1.09 -5.94 9.58
C THR A 58 -1.34 -5.72 8.08
N PHE A 59 -0.34 -5.28 7.33
CA PHE A 59 -0.38 -5.03 5.88
C PHE A 59 1.00 -5.34 5.25
N TYR A 60 1.34 -4.77 4.08
CA TYR A 60 2.67 -4.91 3.48
C TYR A 60 3.78 -4.58 4.47
N GLY A 61 4.64 -5.57 4.68
CA GLY A 61 5.80 -5.50 5.53
C GLY A 61 6.79 -6.59 5.16
N ALA A 62 8.04 -6.40 5.55
CA ALA A 62 9.09 -7.39 5.35
C ALA A 62 10.07 -7.38 6.53
N ILE A 63 10.71 -8.53 6.75
CA ILE A 63 11.80 -8.70 7.70
C ILE A 63 12.99 -9.36 7.00
N ALA A 64 14.17 -8.80 7.23
CA ALA A 64 15.45 -9.27 6.72
C ALA A 64 16.43 -9.45 7.89
N VAL A 65 17.34 -10.43 7.76
CA VAL A 65 18.39 -10.72 8.75
C VAL A 65 19.74 -10.88 8.09
N ASP A 66 20.77 -10.48 8.81
CA ASP A 66 22.17 -10.67 8.47
C ASP A 66 22.64 -12.05 8.96
N LEU A 67 22.97 -12.96 8.04
CA LEU A 67 23.33 -14.34 8.38
C LEU A 67 24.65 -14.50 9.18
N PRO A 68 25.71 -13.70 8.95
CA PRO A 68 26.93 -13.77 9.76
C PRO A 68 26.75 -13.19 11.18
N SER A 69 25.85 -12.21 11.34
CA SER A 69 25.65 -11.48 12.60
C SER A 69 24.38 -11.91 13.36
N ARG A 70 23.95 -13.16 13.20
CA ARG A 70 22.72 -13.68 13.81
C ARG A 70 22.72 -13.46 15.34
N GLY A 71 21.58 -13.01 15.84
CA GLY A 71 21.40 -12.66 17.26
C GLY A 71 22.01 -11.34 17.76
N LYS A 72 22.79 -10.61 16.93
CA LYS A 72 23.54 -9.38 17.30
C LYS A 72 23.08 -8.13 16.53
N ASP A 73 21.78 -7.87 16.54
CA ASP A 73 21.12 -6.66 16.01
C ASP A 73 21.02 -6.47 14.49
N GLY A 74 21.58 -7.38 13.68
CA GLY A 74 21.43 -7.42 12.21
C GLY A 74 20.03 -7.78 11.69
N VAL A 75 18.96 -7.20 12.26
CA VAL A 75 17.57 -7.42 11.82
C VAL A 75 16.94 -6.10 11.38
N GLY A 76 16.52 -6.07 10.11
CA GLY A 76 15.74 -4.99 9.52
C GLY A 76 14.28 -5.40 9.34
N ALA A 77 13.34 -4.64 9.89
CA ALA A 77 11.91 -4.91 9.75
C ALA A 77 11.16 -3.62 9.34
N THR A 78 10.22 -3.75 8.41
CA THR A 78 9.36 -2.67 7.90
C THR A 78 7.91 -3.14 7.84
N TRP A 79 6.94 -2.29 8.15
CA TRP A 79 5.52 -2.64 8.05
C TRP A 79 4.63 -1.43 7.79
N GLY A 80 3.44 -1.70 7.26
CA GLY A 80 2.42 -0.68 6.97
C GLY A 80 2.61 0.06 5.66
N TYR A 81 3.39 -0.48 4.71
CA TYR A 81 3.72 0.18 3.45
C TYR A 81 2.57 0.05 2.46
N ASN A 82 2.50 0.93 1.44
CA ASN A 82 1.55 0.80 0.33
C ASN A 82 2.10 -0.10 -0.81
N SER A 83 3.38 -0.50 -0.74
CA SER A 83 4.02 -1.42 -1.70
C SER A 83 4.86 -2.48 -0.99
N LEU A 84 4.69 -3.74 -1.41
CA LEU A 84 5.48 -4.87 -0.93
C LEU A 84 6.95 -4.74 -1.32
N GLU A 85 7.22 -4.40 -2.58
CA GLU A 85 8.59 -4.25 -3.11
C GLU A 85 9.36 -3.21 -2.28
N VAL A 86 8.74 -2.06 -2.01
CA VAL A 86 9.35 -1.01 -1.18
C VAL A 86 9.55 -1.50 0.25
N ALA A 87 8.60 -2.25 0.83
CA ALA A 87 8.77 -2.84 2.15
C ALA A 87 9.99 -3.78 2.20
N GLN A 88 10.13 -4.67 1.22
CA GLN A 88 11.24 -5.63 1.09
C GLN A 88 12.59 -4.95 0.91
N GLN A 89 12.70 -4.04 -0.06
CA GLN A 89 13.92 -3.27 -0.29
C GLN A 89 14.34 -2.51 0.97
N HIS A 90 13.37 -1.93 1.67
CA HIS A 90 13.65 -1.13 2.85
C HIS A 90 14.01 -1.99 4.07
N ALA A 91 13.43 -3.18 4.23
CA ALA A 91 13.84 -4.14 5.25
C ALA A 91 15.29 -4.60 5.04
N LEU A 92 15.68 -4.91 3.80
CA LEU A 92 17.06 -5.26 3.44
C LEU A 92 18.04 -4.13 3.73
N LYS A 93 17.73 -2.90 3.30
CA LYS A 93 18.59 -1.75 3.59
C LYS A 93 18.69 -1.45 5.08
N TYR A 94 17.61 -1.60 5.83
CA TYR A 94 17.62 -1.42 7.28
C TYR A 94 18.40 -2.52 8.01
N CYS A 95 18.39 -3.74 7.50
CA CYS A 95 19.28 -4.80 7.97
C CYS A 95 20.74 -4.41 7.75
N ARG A 96 21.09 -3.98 6.52
CA ARG A 96 22.45 -3.57 6.14
C ARG A 96 22.95 -2.32 6.87
N SER A 97 22.07 -1.47 7.37
CA SER A 97 22.48 -0.28 8.13
C SER A 97 22.79 -0.58 9.61
N LYS A 98 22.39 -1.77 10.11
CA LYS A 98 22.63 -2.18 11.51
C LYS A 98 23.82 -3.10 11.69
N THR A 99 24.21 -3.80 10.63
CA THR A 99 25.40 -4.65 10.64
C THR A 99 26.66 -3.79 10.58
N THR A 100 27.61 -4.07 11.46
CA THR A 100 28.93 -3.44 11.50
C THR A 100 29.98 -4.27 10.76
N GLN A 101 29.62 -5.47 10.30
CA GLN A 101 30.55 -6.37 9.64
C GLN A 101 30.67 -6.05 8.14
N PRO A 102 31.91 -5.94 7.61
CA PRO A 102 32.12 -5.96 6.16
C PRO A 102 31.62 -7.28 5.58
N GLY A 103 30.87 -7.24 4.48
CA GLY A 103 30.33 -8.44 3.84
C GLY A 103 28.96 -8.89 4.36
N ALA A 104 28.21 -8.01 5.02
CA ALA A 104 26.85 -8.32 5.49
C ALA A 104 25.97 -9.00 4.43
N ASN A 105 25.49 -10.18 4.78
CA ASN A 105 24.64 -10.99 3.93
C ASN A 105 23.21 -10.93 4.46
N CYS A 106 22.61 -9.75 4.29
CA CYS A 106 21.21 -9.53 4.62
C CYS A 106 20.31 -10.24 3.62
N VAL A 107 19.57 -11.23 4.10
CA VAL A 107 18.57 -12.00 3.33
C VAL A 107 17.16 -11.65 3.78
N LEU A 108 16.20 -11.65 2.86
CA LEU A 108 14.78 -11.56 3.20
C LEU A 108 14.35 -12.88 3.82
N LEU A 109 13.73 -12.81 4.99
CA LEU A 109 13.16 -13.99 5.64
C LEU A 109 11.69 -14.12 5.31
N LEU A 110 10.93 -13.06 5.59
CA LEU A 110 9.49 -13.13 5.58
C LEU A 110 8.90 -11.81 5.11
N SER A 111 7.84 -11.91 4.31
CA SER A 111 6.99 -10.79 3.94
C SER A 111 5.56 -11.02 4.39
N VAL A 112 4.86 -9.93 4.69
CA VAL A 112 3.42 -9.93 4.94
C VAL A 112 2.72 -9.29 3.76
N VAL A 113 1.67 -9.92 3.27
CA VAL A 113 0.78 -9.37 2.24
C VAL A 113 -0.69 -9.47 2.70
N PRO A 114 -1.59 -8.60 2.24
CA PRO A 114 -3.02 -8.73 2.51
C PRO A 114 -3.57 -10.04 1.95
N ALA A 115 -4.44 -10.72 2.71
CA ALA A 115 -4.97 -12.04 2.30
C ALA A 115 -5.85 -11.99 1.04
N THR A 116 -6.43 -10.83 0.72
CA THR A 116 -7.31 -10.64 -0.44
C THR A 116 -6.57 -10.57 -1.78
N LYS A 117 -5.23 -10.70 -1.80
CA LYS A 117 -4.43 -10.63 -3.03
C LYS A 117 -3.97 -12.01 -3.49
N SER A 118 -4.20 -12.31 -4.77
CA SER A 118 -3.58 -13.43 -5.47
C SER A 118 -2.09 -13.13 -5.74
N LYS A 119 -1.27 -14.18 -5.81
CA LYS A 119 0.13 -14.08 -6.24
C LYS A 119 0.13 -13.55 -7.68
N GLY A 120 0.46 -12.26 -7.91
CA GLY A 120 0.64 -11.75 -9.28
C GLY A 120 0.33 -10.27 -9.50
N SER A 121 -0.56 -9.63 -8.73
CA SER A 121 -0.88 -8.20 -8.87
C SER A 121 -0.50 -7.41 -7.60
N PHE A 122 0.81 -7.22 -7.39
CA PHE A 122 1.33 -6.41 -6.29
C PHE A 122 1.33 -4.90 -6.60
N ASN A 123 0.64 -4.49 -7.67
CA ASN A 123 0.50 -3.10 -8.06
C ASN A 123 -0.38 -2.37 -7.04
N GLU A 124 0.29 -1.79 -6.04
CA GLU A 124 -0.09 -0.58 -5.32
C GLU A 124 -1.46 -0.64 -4.65
N THR A 125 -1.50 -1.20 -3.44
CA THR A 125 -2.67 -1.06 -2.57
C THR A 125 -2.38 -0.16 -1.39
N LEU A 126 -3.37 0.66 -1.05
CA LEU A 126 -3.33 1.49 0.14
C LEU A 126 -3.14 0.62 1.39
N SER A 127 -2.13 0.95 2.20
CA SER A 127 -2.00 0.44 3.57
C SER A 127 -3.26 0.74 4.36
N ARG A 128 -3.44 0.04 5.48
CA ARG A 128 -4.62 0.27 6.34
C ARG A 128 -4.80 1.75 6.70
N LYS A 129 -3.71 2.43 7.05
CA LYS A 129 -3.73 3.85 7.40
C LYS A 129 -4.12 4.73 6.20
N SER A 130 -3.64 4.40 5.01
CA SER A 130 -4.01 5.10 3.78
C SER A 130 -5.47 4.83 3.39
N LEU A 131 -5.97 3.60 3.59
CA LEU A 131 -7.37 3.23 3.39
C LEU A 131 -8.30 4.00 4.32
N ASP A 132 -7.95 4.12 5.61
CA ASP A 132 -8.73 4.89 6.57
C ASP A 132 -8.78 6.38 6.16
N GLY A 133 -7.65 6.93 5.69
CA GLY A 133 -7.59 8.28 5.12
C GLY A 133 -8.46 8.45 3.88
N PHE A 134 -8.47 7.46 2.98
CA PHE A 134 -9.31 7.45 1.78
C PHE A 134 -10.79 7.36 2.12
N ALA A 135 -11.18 6.50 3.05
CA ALA A 135 -12.55 6.39 3.54
C ALA A 135 -13.04 7.72 4.16
N GLY A 136 -12.20 8.36 4.98
CA GLY A 136 -12.52 9.68 5.54
C GLY A 136 -12.69 10.77 4.48
N MET A 137 -11.96 10.71 3.36
CA MET A 137 -12.20 11.58 2.22
C MET A 137 -13.58 11.33 1.60
N LEU A 138 -13.95 10.07 1.37
CA LEU A 138 -15.25 9.70 0.79
C LEU A 138 -16.41 10.17 1.68
N GLU A 139 -16.31 10.00 3.01
CA GLU A 139 -17.31 10.52 3.96
C GLU A 139 -17.43 12.05 3.88
N ARG A 140 -16.31 12.76 3.75
CA ARG A 140 -16.30 14.23 3.62
C ARG A 140 -16.84 14.72 2.29
N MET A 141 -16.72 13.93 1.23
CA MET A 141 -17.34 14.25 -0.05
C MET A 141 -18.87 14.23 0.01
N GLU A 142 -19.47 13.39 0.85
CA GLU A 142 -20.94 13.32 0.96
C GLU A 142 -21.57 14.65 1.37
N VAL A 143 -20.85 15.45 2.16
CA VAL A 143 -21.27 16.78 2.61
C VAL A 143 -20.74 17.93 1.73
N ARG A 144 -19.89 17.63 0.74
CA ARG A 144 -19.35 18.60 -0.25
C ARG A 144 -19.55 18.11 -1.68
N PRO A 145 -20.80 17.83 -2.12
CA PRO A 145 -21.07 17.13 -3.38
C PRO A 145 -20.72 17.94 -4.63
N LYS A 146 -20.60 19.27 -4.51
CA LYS A 146 -20.33 20.19 -5.64
C LYS A 146 -18.84 20.36 -5.95
N GLU A 147 -17.97 19.63 -5.27
CA GLU A 147 -16.52 19.82 -5.35
C GLU A 147 -15.81 18.55 -5.83
N TYR A 148 -14.61 18.74 -6.38
CA TYR A 148 -13.70 17.66 -6.71
C TYR A 148 -13.00 17.17 -5.46
N ALA A 149 -12.75 15.87 -5.37
CA ALA A 149 -11.87 15.30 -4.37
C ALA A 149 -10.71 14.58 -5.04
N ALA A 150 -9.53 14.64 -4.45
CA ALA A 150 -8.39 13.85 -4.90
C ALA A 150 -7.69 13.21 -3.72
N PHE A 151 -7.22 11.99 -3.94
CA PHE A 151 -6.41 11.24 -2.99
C PHE A 151 -5.05 10.95 -3.61
N ALA A 152 -4.00 11.24 -2.86
CA ALA A 152 -2.62 10.96 -3.22
C ALA A 152 -1.96 10.10 -2.15
N ALA A 153 -1.06 9.22 -2.57
CA ALA A 153 -0.21 8.45 -1.66
C ALA A 153 1.17 8.23 -2.26
N SER A 154 2.14 7.96 -1.40
CA SER A 154 3.44 7.40 -1.83
C SER A 154 3.42 5.88 -1.70
N ASN A 155 4.45 5.19 -2.23
CA ASN A 155 4.58 3.75 -2.01
C ASN A 155 4.92 3.36 -0.56
N PHE A 156 5.20 4.36 0.29
CA PHE A 156 5.36 4.20 1.75
C PHE A 156 3.99 4.18 2.41
N TYR A 157 3.84 4.70 3.63
CA TYR A 157 2.56 4.81 4.34
C TYR A 157 1.96 6.21 4.31
N ASN A 158 2.62 7.16 3.62
CA ASN A 158 2.17 8.55 3.59
C ASN A 158 1.09 8.74 2.53
N TRP A 159 0.13 9.59 2.86
CA TRP A 159 -1.00 9.93 2.01
C TRP A 159 -1.45 11.36 2.27
N GLY A 160 -2.27 11.87 1.37
CA GLY A 160 -2.93 13.17 1.47
C GLY A 160 -4.19 13.19 0.63
N TRP A 161 -5.20 13.93 1.07
CA TRP A 161 -6.39 14.17 0.27
C TRP A 161 -6.85 15.61 0.41
N ALA A 162 -7.57 16.08 -0.59
CA ALA A 162 -8.17 17.40 -0.60
C ALA A 162 -9.50 17.39 -1.35
N ILE A 163 -10.41 18.28 -0.93
CA ILE A 163 -11.67 18.55 -1.61
C ILE A 163 -11.70 20.04 -1.97
N ARG A 164 -11.87 20.36 -3.25
CA ARG A 164 -11.73 21.71 -3.84
C ARG A 164 -12.70 21.93 -4.99
N GLU A 165 -12.95 23.19 -5.30
CA GLU A 165 -13.85 23.60 -6.39
C GLU A 165 -13.37 23.15 -7.78
N THR A 166 -12.06 23.02 -7.98
CA THR A 166 -11.47 22.59 -9.25
C THR A 166 -10.67 21.30 -9.13
N LYS A 167 -10.70 20.49 -10.20
CA LYS A 167 -9.93 19.24 -10.30
C LYS A 167 -8.44 19.46 -10.03
N LYS A 168 -7.86 20.49 -10.65
CA LYS A 168 -6.43 20.82 -10.56
C LYS A 168 -6.02 21.18 -9.14
N GLN A 169 -6.81 21.99 -8.44
CA GLN A 169 -6.54 22.34 -7.04
C GLN A 169 -6.67 21.13 -6.11
N ALA A 170 -7.72 20.30 -6.27
CA ALA A 170 -7.86 19.09 -5.46
C ALA A 170 -6.65 18.16 -5.60
N GLN A 171 -6.21 17.92 -6.84
CA GLN A 171 -5.03 17.10 -7.12
C GLN A 171 -3.74 17.70 -6.55
N THR A 172 -3.52 19.00 -6.74
CA THR A 172 -2.32 19.72 -6.26
C THR A 172 -2.23 19.68 -4.75
N ASP A 173 -3.34 19.96 -4.05
CA ASP A 173 -3.38 20.01 -2.60
C ASP A 173 -3.22 18.61 -1.98
N ALA A 174 -3.88 17.59 -2.55
CA ALA A 174 -3.70 16.20 -2.11
C ALA A 174 -2.23 15.77 -2.23
N LEU A 175 -1.59 16.11 -3.35
CA LEU A 175 -0.17 15.83 -3.59
C LEU A 175 0.73 16.56 -2.58
N ASN A 176 0.49 17.86 -2.36
CA ASN A 176 1.25 18.67 -1.41
C ASN A 176 1.12 18.15 0.03
N ILE A 177 -0.08 17.72 0.44
CA ILE A 177 -0.31 17.10 1.74
C ILE A 177 0.49 15.80 1.86
N CYS A 178 0.45 14.93 0.84
CA CYS A 178 1.25 13.69 0.82
C CYS A 178 2.76 13.97 0.91
N ILE A 179 3.27 14.93 0.12
CA ILE A 179 4.68 15.32 0.11
C ILE A 179 5.08 15.89 1.48
N GLY A 180 4.25 16.77 2.05
CA GLY A 180 4.47 17.35 3.37
C GLY A 180 4.50 16.27 4.46
N GLY A 181 3.58 15.30 4.41
CA GLY A 181 3.57 14.13 5.30
C GLY A 181 4.86 13.31 5.18
N THR A 182 5.33 13.10 3.95
CA THR A 182 6.57 12.38 3.67
C THR A 182 7.80 13.09 4.22
N LYS A 183 7.91 14.41 4.06
CA LYS A 183 8.98 15.23 4.65
C LYS A 183 8.96 15.17 6.18
N LYS A 184 7.78 15.32 6.79
CA LYS A 184 7.61 15.22 8.26
C LYS A 184 7.98 13.83 8.78
N ALA A 185 7.60 12.78 8.07
CA ALA A 185 7.96 11.41 8.40
C ALA A 185 9.48 11.19 8.34
N ALA A 186 10.15 11.74 7.32
CA ALA A 186 11.60 11.68 7.19
C ALA A 186 12.32 12.41 8.35
N ALA A 187 11.85 13.61 8.72
CA ALA A 187 12.43 14.40 9.81
C ALA A 187 12.31 13.75 11.20
N ARG A 188 11.33 12.86 11.40
CA ARG A 188 11.11 12.14 12.67
C ARG A 188 11.83 10.81 12.76
N LYS A 189 12.59 10.42 11.74
CA LYS A 189 13.32 9.14 11.74
C LYS A 189 14.42 9.18 12.79
N LYS A 190 14.53 8.09 13.55
CA LYS A 190 15.69 7.84 14.43
C LYS A 190 16.97 7.75 13.59
N GLU A 191 18.11 8.03 14.19
CA GLU A 191 19.42 8.06 13.52
C GLU A 191 19.70 6.79 12.68
N ASP A 192 19.38 5.61 13.19
CA ASP A 192 19.55 4.35 12.45
C ASP A 192 18.69 4.26 11.19
N TRP A 193 17.52 4.91 11.18
CA TRP A 193 16.67 5.02 9.99
C TRP A 193 17.11 6.13 9.04
N ALA A 194 17.88 7.12 9.52
CA ALA A 194 18.47 8.16 8.69
C ALA A 194 19.60 7.61 7.80
N ARG A 195 20.32 6.59 8.28
CA ARG A 195 21.35 5.86 7.50
C ARG A 195 20.76 5.08 6.32
N VAL A 196 19.48 4.76 6.35
CA VAL A 196 18.81 4.03 5.28
C VAL A 196 18.48 4.97 4.12
N LYS A 197 19.38 5.04 3.14
CA LYS A 197 19.18 5.79 1.89
C LYS A 197 18.11 5.12 1.03
N ILE A 198 16.91 5.68 1.04
CA ILE A 198 15.80 5.26 0.19
C ILE A 198 15.92 5.97 -1.15
N ASP A 199 15.69 5.24 -2.25
CA ASP A 199 15.64 5.87 -3.57
C ASP A 199 14.49 6.90 -3.58
N PRO A 200 14.77 8.19 -3.84
CA PRO A 200 13.73 9.21 -3.95
C PRO A 200 12.61 8.84 -4.92
N LYS A 201 12.89 8.06 -5.97
CA LYS A 201 11.90 7.58 -6.94
C LYS A 201 10.87 6.64 -6.31
N THR A 202 11.28 5.81 -5.34
CA THR A 202 10.38 4.85 -4.66
C THR A 202 9.44 5.53 -3.68
N ASN A 203 9.75 6.74 -3.19
CA ASN A 203 8.93 7.49 -2.22
C ASN A 203 8.21 8.69 -2.84
N LYS A 204 7.95 8.65 -4.16
CA LYS A 204 7.18 9.71 -4.83
C LYS A 204 5.71 9.59 -4.47
N CYS A 205 5.13 10.70 -4.02
CA CYS A 205 3.68 10.84 -3.94
C CYS A 205 3.09 10.95 -5.35
N ARG A 206 1.96 10.30 -5.58
CA ARG A 206 1.15 10.46 -6.80
C ARG A 206 -0.32 10.49 -6.46
N VAL A 207 -1.11 11.13 -7.30
CA VAL A 207 -2.58 11.05 -7.24
C VAL A 207 -2.99 9.66 -7.68
N LEU A 208 -3.74 8.96 -6.84
CA LEU A 208 -4.24 7.61 -7.12
C LEU A 208 -5.68 7.63 -7.61
N GLN A 209 -6.49 8.54 -7.07
CA GLN A 209 -7.88 8.69 -7.46
C GLN A 209 -8.28 10.15 -7.43
N THR A 210 -9.07 10.54 -8.41
CA THR A 210 -9.79 11.82 -8.42
C THR A 210 -11.27 11.54 -8.61
N PHE A 211 -12.11 12.23 -7.87
CA PHE A 211 -13.56 12.20 -8.01
C PHE A 211 -14.03 13.57 -8.48
N SER A 212 -14.87 13.56 -9.51
CA SER A 212 -15.57 14.76 -9.96
C SER A 212 -16.71 15.13 -8.99
N PRO A 213 -17.16 16.40 -9.00
CA PRO A 213 -18.39 16.82 -8.36
C PRO A 213 -19.49 15.84 -8.74
N SER A 214 -19.86 15.03 -7.78
CA SER A 214 -20.88 14.04 -7.99
C SER A 214 -22.20 14.77 -7.82
N LYS A 215 -23.03 14.83 -8.87
CA LYS A 215 -24.48 14.86 -8.64
C LYS A 215 -24.78 13.57 -7.90
N LEU A 216 -24.61 13.53 -6.57
CA LEU A 216 -24.74 12.29 -5.81
C LEU A 216 -26.17 11.79 -6.00
N ILE A 217 -26.26 10.81 -6.90
CA ILE A 217 -27.39 9.98 -7.21
C ILE A 217 -27.94 9.52 -5.87
N ASN A 218 -29.15 10.00 -5.56
CA ASN A 218 -30.14 9.41 -4.67
C ASN A 218 -29.56 8.74 -3.42
N LYS A 219 -29.60 9.44 -2.27
CA LYS A 219 -29.11 9.04 -0.92
C LYS A 219 -29.32 7.55 -0.54
N LYS A 220 -30.30 6.85 -1.15
CA LYS A 220 -30.55 5.40 -1.00
C LYS A 220 -29.45 4.48 -1.58
N ALA A 221 -28.78 4.84 -2.68
CA ALA A 221 -27.77 3.98 -3.31
C ALA A 221 -26.42 3.99 -2.57
N ALA A 222 -26.00 5.17 -2.09
CA ALA A 222 -24.78 5.33 -1.29
C ALA A 222 -24.91 4.65 0.09
N ARG A 223 -26.06 4.79 0.77
CA ARG A 223 -26.34 4.07 2.04
C ARG A 223 -26.35 2.56 1.88
N ARG A 224 -26.87 2.00 0.77
CA ARG A 224 -26.81 0.54 0.54
C ARG A 224 -25.39 0.05 0.30
N ARG A 225 -24.53 0.83 -0.37
CA ARG A 225 -23.11 0.47 -0.54
C ARG A 225 -22.33 0.56 0.78
N LEU A 226 -22.56 1.58 1.60
CA LEU A 226 -21.89 1.75 2.90
C LEU A 226 -22.44 0.85 4.02
N SER A 227 -23.72 0.48 3.98
CA SER A 227 -24.31 -0.44 4.97
C SER A 227 -23.76 -1.87 4.84
N PHE A 228 -23.31 -2.28 3.64
CA PHE A 228 -22.50 -3.50 3.48
C PHE A 228 -21.10 -3.37 4.10
N TYR A 229 -20.57 -2.15 4.25
CA TYR A 229 -19.26 -1.90 4.88
C TYR A 229 -19.34 -1.71 6.41
N SER A 230 -20.46 -1.20 6.96
CA SER A 230 -20.61 -0.96 8.42
C SER A 230 -21.29 -2.10 9.19
N CYS A 231 -22.18 -2.90 8.58
CA CYS A 231 -22.79 -4.04 9.28
C CYS A 231 -21.80 -5.20 9.56
N SER A 232 -20.68 -5.26 8.83
CA SER A 232 -19.59 -6.21 9.11
C SER A 232 -18.64 -5.73 10.21
N ALA A 233 -18.86 -4.54 10.79
CA ALA A 233 -18.05 -3.99 11.88
C ALA A 233 -18.73 -4.08 13.26
N ARG A 234 -20.05 -4.33 13.35
CA ARG A 234 -20.78 -4.36 14.63
C ARG A 234 -21.23 -5.75 15.13
N ASN A 235 -21.23 -6.78 14.29
CA ASN A 235 -21.64 -8.14 14.69
C ASN A 235 -20.50 -9.15 14.76
N PHE A 236 -19.32 -8.76 15.25
CA PHE A 236 -18.26 -9.72 15.59
C PHE A 236 -17.58 -9.32 16.92
N SER A 237 -18.39 -9.19 17.97
CA SER A 237 -17.96 -9.65 19.28
C SER A 237 -18.36 -11.13 19.36
N ALA A 238 -17.47 -11.98 19.85
CA ALA A 238 -17.63 -13.45 19.92
C ALA A 238 -17.63 -14.20 18.57
N SER A 239 -16.48 -14.20 17.89
CA SER A 239 -16.06 -15.40 17.18
C SER A 239 -14.56 -15.52 17.29
N SER A 240 -14.15 -16.40 18.18
CA SER A 240 -12.84 -17.01 18.28
C SER A 240 -12.47 -17.51 16.88
N ALA A 241 -11.72 -16.71 16.12
CA ALA A 241 -11.16 -17.16 14.86
C ALA A 241 -10.26 -18.35 15.21
N ALA A 242 -10.73 -19.55 14.86
CA ALA A 242 -9.94 -20.74 14.87
C ALA A 242 -8.67 -20.44 14.10
N ILE A 243 -7.55 -20.39 14.82
CA ILE A 243 -6.22 -20.47 14.24
C ILE A 243 -6.24 -21.77 13.45
N GLN A 244 -6.26 -21.69 12.12
CA GLN A 244 -6.03 -22.89 11.32
C GLN A 244 -4.71 -23.49 11.81
N PRO A 245 -4.70 -24.76 12.26
CA PRO A 245 -3.46 -25.41 12.64
C PRO A 245 -2.52 -25.34 11.44
N MET A 246 -1.24 -25.05 11.73
CA MET A 246 -0.20 -25.03 10.72
C MET A 246 -0.24 -26.37 9.96
N PRO A 247 0.05 -26.39 8.64
CA PRO A 247 0.28 -27.64 7.94
C PRO A 247 1.35 -28.45 8.71
N ALA A 248 1.10 -29.75 8.87
CA ALA A 248 1.83 -30.66 9.76
C ALA A 248 3.35 -30.75 9.48
N GLU A 249 3.84 -30.20 8.37
CA GLU A 249 5.27 -30.10 8.07
C GLU A 249 6.03 -29.06 8.93
N VAL A 250 5.33 -28.17 9.66
CA VAL A 250 6.01 -27.16 10.52
C VAL A 250 6.05 -27.59 12.00
N THR A 251 5.42 -28.70 12.37
CA THR A 251 5.35 -29.20 13.76
C THR A 251 6.52 -30.09 14.18
N ALA A 252 7.46 -30.40 13.29
CA ALA A 252 8.63 -31.25 13.58
C ALA A 252 9.84 -30.48 14.17
N TRP A 253 9.61 -29.43 14.97
CA TRP A 253 10.68 -28.67 15.63
C TRP A 253 10.27 -28.34 17.07
N ARG A 254 10.31 -29.37 17.93
CA ARG A 254 10.38 -29.22 19.39
C ARG A 254 11.80 -29.52 19.84
#